data_AF-A0A2V9RRY5-F1
#
_entry.id   AF-A0A2V9RRY5-F1
#
_cell.length_a   1.000
_cell.length_b   1.000
_cell.length_c   1.000
_cell.angle_alpha   90.00
_cell.angle_beta   90.00
_cell.angle_gamma   90.00
#
_symmetry.space_group_name_H-M   'P 1'
#
loop_
_entity.id
_entity.type
_entity.pdbx_description
1 polymer ?
#
loop_
_entity_poly.entity_id
_entity_poly.type
_entity_poly.pdbx_seq_one_letter_code
_entity_poly.pdbx_strand_id
1 'polypeptide(L)' 'MDWELIRGKLLVTLSGKYEQDPRQFVTLTKQTLDSSVARQIVADWRNQGYVEEKMRGVIRLTARGYSVCRNEPLACCKG' A
#
# COMPACT_ATOMS: atom_id res chain seq x y z
N MET A 1 7.50 9.03 -13.65
CA MET A 1 8.34 7.84 -13.41
C MET A 1 8.36 7.43 -11.94
N ASP A 2 8.50 8.34 -10.97
CA ASP A 2 8.50 7.98 -9.53
C ASP A 2 7.23 7.32 -8.99
N TRP A 3 6.06 7.65 -9.55
CA TRP A 3 4.77 7.15 -9.07
C TRP A 3 4.65 5.62 -9.16
N GLU A 4 4.90 5.03 -10.32
CA GLU A 4 4.75 3.58 -10.54
C GLU A 4 5.79 2.78 -9.75
N LEU A 5 7.01 3.31 -9.63
CA LEU A 5 8.07 2.68 -8.83
C LEU A 5 7.68 2.63 -7.34
N ILE A 6 6.98 3.65 -6.84
CA ILE A 6 6.49 3.71 -5.45
C ILE A 6 5.21 2.89 -5.27
N ARG A 7 4.24 2.97 -6.20
CA ARG A 7 3.02 2.13 -6.22
C ARG A 7 3.43 0.65 -6.19
N GLY A 8 4.47 0.28 -6.94
CA GLY A 8 5.04 -1.08 -6.99
C GLY A 8 5.82 -1.51 -5.74
N LYS A 9 6.75 -0.69 -5.23
CA LYS A 9 7.52 -1.03 -4.01
C LYS A 9 6.62 -1.19 -2.78
N LEU A 10 5.63 -0.31 -2.62
CA LEU A 10 4.64 -0.42 -1.55
C LEU A 10 3.84 -1.72 -1.67
N LEU A 11 3.38 -2.05 -2.87
CA LEU A 11 2.58 -3.24 -3.12
C LEU A 11 3.35 -4.53 -2.82
N VAL A 12 4.60 -4.66 -3.31
CA VAL A 12 5.45 -5.82 -3.00
C VAL A 12 5.67 -5.96 -1.50
N THR A 13 5.98 -4.86 -0.81
CA THR A 13 6.22 -4.86 0.64
C THR A 13 4.98 -5.27 1.42
N LEU A 14 3.83 -4.68 1.10
CA LEU A 14 2.59 -4.94 1.82
C LEU A 14 2.04 -6.33 1.52
N SER A 15 2.07 -6.79 0.27
CA SER A 15 1.61 -8.13 -0.10
C SER A 15 2.46 -9.21 0.57
N GLY A 16 3.79 -9.07 0.53
CA GLY A 16 4.67 -10.02 1.20
C GLY A 16 4.48 -10.05 2.72
N LYS A 17 4.11 -8.92 3.33
CA LYS A 17 3.75 -8.86 4.76
C LYS A 17 2.38 -9.46 5.05
N TYR A 18 1.40 -9.22 4.19
CA TYR A 18 0.07 -9.80 4.29
C TYR A 18 0.09 -11.32 4.17
N GLU A 19 0.95 -11.87 3.31
CA GLU A 19 1.12 -13.33 3.16
C GLU A 19 1.78 -14.00 4.37
N GLN A 20 2.64 -13.26 5.09
CA GLN A 20 3.24 -13.73 6.35
C GLN A 20 2.26 -13.64 7.51
N ASP A 21 1.62 -12.48 7.69
CA ASP A 21 0.56 -12.27 8.67
C ASP A 21 -0.38 -11.14 8.20
N PRO A 22 -1.63 -11.44 7.83
CA PRO A 22 -2.57 -10.44 7.32
C PRO A 22 -3.01 -9.43 8.39
N ARG A 23 -2.70 -9.70 9.67
CA ARG A 23 -2.99 -8.79 10.77
C ARG A 23 -1.87 -7.80 11.04
N GLN A 24 -0.69 -8.02 10.47
CA GLN A 24 0.49 -7.20 10.74
C GLN A 24 0.42 -5.85 10.02
N PHE A 25 0.71 -4.79 10.78
CA PHE A 25 0.94 -3.48 10.22
C PHE A 25 2.41 -3.30 9.82
N VAL A 26 2.63 -2.58 8.73
CA VAL A 26 3.93 -2.20 8.21
C VAL A 26 4.16 -0.74 8.49
N THR A 27 5.30 -0.44 9.10
CA THR A 27 5.78 0.93 9.28
C THR A 27 6.54 1.35 8.02
N LEU A 28 6.01 2.35 7.32
CA LEU A 28 6.67 3.00 6.21
C LEU A 28 7.93 3.71 6.69
N THR A 29 8.99 3.65 5.88
CA THR A 29 10.24 4.35 6.20
C THR A 29 10.04 5.86 6.10
N LYS A 30 10.90 6.62 6.77
CA LYS A 30 10.90 8.08 6.70
C LYS A 30 10.98 8.58 5.26
N GLN A 31 11.83 7.96 4.42
CA GLN A 31 11.93 8.27 2.99
C GLN A 31 10.59 8.13 2.25
N THR A 32 9.82 7.07 2.55
CA THR A 32 8.48 6.89 1.96
C THR A 32 7.50 7.94 2.49
N LEU A 33 7.59 8.33 3.76
CA LEU A 33 6.72 9.37 4.33
C LEU A 33 7.00 10.79 3.82
N ASP A 34 8.27 11.10 3.55
CA ASP A 34 8.68 12.39 3.00
C ASP A 34 8.25 12.55 1.53
N SER A 35 8.10 11.45 0.79
CA SER A 35 7.58 11.46 -0.57
C SER A 35 6.10 11.87 -0.61
N SER A 36 5.80 12.99 -1.26
CA SER A 36 4.42 13.45 -1.53
C SER A 36 3.63 12.42 -2.32
N VAL A 37 4.29 11.79 -3.30
CA VAL A 37 3.75 10.72 -4.14
C VAL A 37 3.31 9.52 -3.30
N ALA A 38 4.17 9.02 -2.42
CA ALA A 38 3.83 7.88 -1.57
C ALA A 38 2.67 8.21 -0.61
N ARG A 39 2.66 9.42 -0.03
CA ARG A 39 1.55 9.87 0.81
C ARG A 39 0.23 9.91 0.06
N GLN A 40 0.24 10.37 -1.19
CA GLN A 40 -0.96 10.41 -2.03
C GLN A 40 -1.45 9.00 -2.39
N ILE A 41 -0.55 8.06 -2.72
CA ILE A 41 -0.89 6.66 -2.98
C ILE A 41 -1.56 6.02 -1.76
N VAL A 42 -0.98 6.19 -0.58
CA VAL A 42 -1.52 5.62 0.66
C VAL A 42 -2.90 6.22 0.97
N ALA A 43 -3.07 7.53 0.80
CA ALA A 43 -4.35 8.19 1.01
C ALA A 43 -5.43 7.66 0.03
N ASP A 44 -5.08 7.50 -1.25
CA ASP A 44 -5.95 6.94 -2.28
C ASP A 44 -6.37 5.50 -1.95
N TRP A 45 -5.41 4.62 -1.65
CA TRP A 45 -5.67 3.24 -1.26
C TRP A 45 -6.52 3.13 0.01
N ARG A 46 -6.31 4.03 0.97
CA ARG A 46 -7.12 4.09 2.19
C ARG A 46 -8.56 4.48 1.87
N ASN A 47 -8.75 5.51 1.04
CA ASN A 47 -10.08 5.96 0.62
C ASN A 47 -10.81 4.87 -0.19
N GLN A 48 -10.09 4.05 -0.96
CA GLN A 48 -10.65 2.90 -1.69
C GLN A 48 -10.86 1.65 -0.80
N GLY A 49 -10.38 1.67 0.45
CA GLY A 49 -10.51 0.56 1.40
C GLY A 49 -9.53 -0.60 1.14
N TYR A 50 -8.45 -0.36 0.39
CA TYR A 50 -7.40 -1.35 0.13
C TYR A 50 -6.38 -1.42 1.26
N VAL A 51 -6.15 -0.31 1.96
CA VAL A 51 -5.29 -0.27 3.14
C VAL A 51 -6.01 0.33 4.34
N GLU A 52 -5.63 -0.14 5.51
CA GLU A 52 -5.97 0.49 6.79
C GLU A 52 -4.74 1.20 7.33
N GLU A 53 -4.92 2.42 7.83
CA GLU A 53 -3.87 3.21 8.47
C GLU A 53 -4.20 3.37 9.95
N LYS A 54 -3.38 2.78 10.83
CA LYS A 54 -3.56 2.86 12.28
C LYS A 54 -3.04 4.19 12.84
N MET A 55 -1.90 4.63 12.32
CA MET A 55 -1.29 5.94 12.59
C MET A 55 -0.45 6.33 11.39
N ARG A 56 -0.02 7.59 11.32
CA ARG A 56 0.69 8.12 10.14
C ARG A 56 1.87 7.23 9.74
N GLY A 57 1.78 6.61 8.56
CA GLY A 57 2.82 5.72 8.06
C GLY A 57 2.82 4.31 8.60
N VAL A 58 1.81 3.91 9.37
CA VAL A 58 1.64 2.54 9.84
C VAL A 58 0.38 1.96 9.20
N ILE A 59 0.60 1.18 8.17
CA ILE A 59 -0.46 0.72 7.26
C ILE A 59 -0.43 -0.80 7.10
N ARG A 60 -1.58 -1.39 6.76
CA ARG A 60 -1.68 -2.79 6.32
C ARG A 60 -2.60 -2.91 5.12
N LEU A 61 -2.42 -3.96 4.32
CA LEU A 61 -3.43 -4.34 3.34
C LEU A 61 -4.67 -4.90 4.03
N THR A 62 -5.82 -4.58 3.48
CA THR A 62 -7.07 -5.29 3.76
C THR A 62 -7.16 -6.54 2.90
N ALA A 63 -8.03 -7.47 3.26
CA ALA A 63 -8.32 -8.62 2.41
C ALA A 63 -8.78 -8.21 1.00
N ARG A 64 -9.52 -7.09 0.91
CA ARG A 64 -9.93 -6.49 -0.37
C ARG A 64 -8.72 -5.98 -1.14
N GLY A 65 -7.85 -5.19 -0.51
CA GLY A 65 -6.65 -4.65 -1.15
C GLY A 65 -5.73 -5.75 -1.67
N TYR A 66 -5.49 -6.79 -0.87
CA TYR A 66 -4.68 -7.93 -1.29
C TYR A 66 -5.33 -8.68 -2.46
N SER A 67 -6.64 -8.94 -2.41
CA SER A 67 -7.36 -9.60 -3.51
C SER A 67 -7.26 -8.81 -4.82
N VAL A 68 -7.47 -7.49 -4.77
CA VAL A 68 -7.35 -6.61 -5.94
C VAL A 68 -5.92 -6.62 -6.48
N CYS A 69 -4.91 -6.44 -5.62
CA CYS A 69 -3.52 -6.41 -6.07
C CYS A 69 -2.99 -7.79 -6.52
N ARG A 70 -3.59 -8.89 -6.08
CA ARG A 70 -3.23 -10.25 -6.50
C ARG A 70 -3.87 -10.64 -7.84
N ASN A 71 -5.15 -10.33 -8.04
CA ASN A 71 -5.88 -10.72 -9.25
C ASN A 71 -5.66 -9.74 -10.41
N GLU A 72 -5.47 -8.47 -10.11
CA GLU A 72 -5.15 -7.44 -11.09
C GLU A 72 -4.01 -6.59 -10.55
N PRO A 73 -2.74 -6.99 -10.76
CA PRO A 73 -1.59 -6.16 -10.40
C PRO A 73 -1.65 -4.76 -11.05
N LEU A 74 -2.46 -4.61 -12.12
CA LEU A 74 -2.77 -3.36 -12.80
C LEU A 74 -4.04 -2.63 -12.30
N ALA A 75 -4.93 -3.26 -11.54
CA ALA A 75 -6.07 -2.56 -10.92
C ALA A 75 -5.60 -1.67 -9.76
N CYS A 76 -4.58 -2.13 -9.03
CA CYS A 76 -3.80 -1.27 -8.13
C CYS A 76 -2.98 -0.19 -8.89
N CYS A 77 -3.06 -0.11 -10.24
CA CYS A 77 -2.47 0.94 -11.10
C CYS A 77 -3.44 2.00 -11.62
N LYS A 78 -4.77 1.85 -11.49
CA LYS A 78 -5.73 2.90 -11.89
C LYS A 78 -6.24 3.69 -10.68
N GLY A 79 -5.81 4.94 -10.64
CA GLY A 79 -6.24 6.00 -9.74
C GLY A 79 -5.42 7.21 -10.11
#